data_AF-A0A2H0E0K3-F1
#
_entry.id   AF-A0A2H0E0K3-F1
#
_cell.length_a   1.000
_cell.length_b   1.000
_cell.length_c   1.000
_cell.angle_alpha   90.00
_cell.angle_beta   90.00
_cell.angle_gamma   90.00
#
_symmetry.space_group_name_H-M   'P 1'
#
loop_
_entity.id
_entity.type
_entity.pdbx_description
1 polymer ?
#
loop_
_entity_poly.entity_id
_entity_poly.type
_entity_poly.pdbx_seq_one_letter_code
_entity_poly.pdbx_strand_id
1 'polypeptide(L)'
;QRLTKKKGALAKAGKLPGEISRRLPKLTRNRVKTILKDQKRLVKKLKIGGVNIVCSLSRLGPDQPESFTEGGVIFINRDHPLFSATAREPDLAAFYLARLITQELVLLAQPGNVRTAYDWQSRLLTDAIIDKNTHAQ
;
A
#
# COMPACT_ATOMS: atom_id res chain seq x y z
N GLN A 1 36.18 -3.17 24.66
CA GLN A 1 35.77 -3.85 23.41
C GLN A 1 34.34 -3.41 23.06
N ARG A 2 34.16 -2.58 22.01
CA ARG A 2 32.86 -2.06 21.57
C ARG A 2 32.24 -3.02 20.56
N LEU A 3 31.18 -3.73 20.94
CA LEU A 3 30.37 -4.56 20.05
C LEU A 3 29.67 -3.66 19.01
N THR A 4 30.17 -3.71 17.79
CA THR A 4 29.57 -3.05 16.62
C THR A 4 28.31 -3.81 16.21
N LYS A 5 27.13 -3.20 16.47
CA LYS A 5 25.85 -3.67 15.90
C LYS A 5 25.92 -3.55 14.37
N LYS A 6 26.11 -4.69 13.70
CA LYS A 6 25.96 -4.85 12.25
C LYS A 6 24.51 -4.46 11.88
N LYS A 7 24.32 -3.23 11.37
CA LYS A 7 23.06 -2.81 10.75
C LYS A 7 22.87 -3.70 9.52
N GLY A 8 21.97 -4.67 9.62
CA GLY A 8 21.51 -5.47 8.49
C GLY A 8 21.10 -4.52 7.37
N ALA A 9 21.76 -4.64 6.22
CA ALA A 9 21.44 -3.90 5.03
C ALA A 9 20.03 -4.29 4.60
N LEU A 10 19.06 -3.38 4.80
CA LEU A 10 17.76 -3.48 4.15
C LEU A 10 18.03 -3.45 2.63
N ALA A 11 17.83 -4.60 2.00
CA ALA A 11 17.97 -4.78 0.56
C ALA A 11 17.20 -3.68 -0.18
N LYS A 12 17.80 -3.16 -1.26
CA LYS A 12 17.29 -2.07 -2.07
C LYS A 12 15.91 -2.43 -2.62
N ALA A 13 14.86 -1.90 -2.01
CA ALA A 13 13.48 -2.01 -2.49
C ALA A 13 13.41 -1.63 -3.96
N GLY A 14 12.80 -2.49 -4.80
CA GLY A 14 12.54 -2.25 -6.21
C GLY A 14 12.03 -0.84 -6.42
N LYS A 15 12.74 -0.06 -7.24
CA LYS A 15 12.46 1.35 -7.47
C LYS A 15 11.08 1.44 -8.15
N LEU A 16 10.15 2.22 -7.59
CA LEU A 16 8.87 2.49 -8.25
C LEU A 16 9.17 2.95 -9.67
N PRO A 17 8.36 2.59 -10.69
CA PRO A 17 8.49 3.15 -12.02
C PRO A 17 8.66 4.67 -11.90
N GLY A 18 9.74 5.23 -12.47
CA GLY A 18 10.16 6.61 -12.21
C GLY A 18 9.06 7.63 -12.51
N GLU A 19 8.14 7.28 -13.40
CA GLU A 19 6.93 8.03 -13.76
C GLU A 19 5.93 8.11 -12.60
N ILE A 20 5.68 7.01 -11.89
CA ILE A 20 4.79 6.94 -10.72
C ILE A 20 5.41 7.70 -9.55
N SER A 21 6.69 7.44 -9.27
CA SER A 21 7.40 8.04 -8.13
C SER A 21 7.46 9.57 -8.19
N ARG A 22 7.55 10.15 -9.40
CA ARG A 22 7.55 11.61 -9.61
C ARG A 22 6.18 12.26 -9.43
N ARG A 23 5.10 11.51 -9.69
CA ARG A 23 3.72 12.00 -9.61
C ARG A 23 3.10 11.83 -8.23
N LEU A 24 3.60 10.87 -7.44
CA LEU A 24 3.11 10.67 -6.09
C LEU A 24 3.46 11.86 -5.19
N PRO A 25 2.48 12.45 -4.49
CA PRO A 25 2.74 13.54 -3.57
C PRO A 25 3.66 13.05 -2.44
N LYS A 26 4.72 13.83 -2.15
CA LYS A 26 5.56 13.58 -0.97
C LYS A 26 4.71 13.81 0.27
N LEU A 27 4.31 12.73 0.93
CA LEU A 27 3.51 12.79 2.16
C LEU A 27 4.23 13.60 3.24
N THR A 28 3.76 14.82 3.49
CA THR A 28 4.13 15.61 4.66
C THR A 28 3.14 15.28 5.77
N ARG A 29 3.67 15.02 6.98
CA ARG A 29 2.92 14.59 8.19
C ARG A 29 1.64 15.38 8.51
N ASN A 30 1.50 16.59 7.99
CA ASN A 30 0.54 17.59 8.45
C ASN A 30 -0.79 17.60 7.68
N ARG A 31 -1.03 16.68 6.72
CA ARG A 31 -2.26 16.69 5.89
C ARG A 31 -3.31 15.62 6.25
N VAL A 32 -3.08 14.77 7.25
CA VAL A 32 -4.07 13.77 7.66
C VAL A 32 -5.11 14.42 8.56
N LYS A 33 -6.15 15.00 7.96
CA LYS A 33 -7.28 15.61 8.68
C LYS A 33 -8.29 14.57 9.18
N THR A 34 -8.23 13.34 8.67
CA THR A 34 -9.22 12.30 8.99
C THR A 34 -8.90 11.64 10.34
N ILE A 35 -9.40 12.29 11.38
CA ILE A 35 -9.59 11.77 12.72
C ILE A 35 -10.78 10.78 12.68
N LEU A 36 -10.70 9.73 11.87
CA LEU A 36 -11.55 8.56 12.04
C LEU A 36 -11.07 7.86 13.31
N LYS A 37 -11.73 8.16 14.44
CA LYS A 37 -11.50 7.58 15.77
C LYS A 37 -12.03 6.15 15.86
N ASP A 38 -11.64 5.26 14.95
CA ASP A 38 -11.85 3.83 15.17
C ASP A 38 -10.76 3.34 16.15
N GLN A 39 -11.15 2.98 17.36
CA GLN A 39 -10.23 2.47 18.39
C GLN A 39 -9.54 1.15 17.97
N LYS A 40 -10.10 0.43 16.98
CA LYS A 40 -9.54 -0.81 16.42
C LYS A 40 -8.82 -0.58 15.08
N ARG A 41 -8.53 0.68 14.75
CA ARG A 41 -7.77 1.08 13.56
C ARG A 41 -6.32 0.59 13.64
N LEU A 42 -5.88 -0.14 12.63
CA LEU A 42 -4.47 -0.51 12.48
C LEU A 42 -3.82 0.40 11.43
N VAL A 43 -2.83 1.19 11.85
CA VAL A 43 -2.07 2.06 10.94
C VAL A 43 -0.69 1.46 10.69
N LYS A 44 -0.35 1.22 9.42
CA LYS A 44 0.96 0.72 9.01
C LYS A 44 1.62 1.69 8.04
N LYS A 45 2.89 2.01 8.32
CA LYS A 45 3.75 2.75 7.39
C LYS A 45 4.51 1.75 6.55
N LEU A 46 4.45 1.94 5.24
CA LEU A 46 5.10 1.11 4.24
C LEU A 46 6.01 2.00 3.39
N LYS A 47 7.10 1.42 2.87
CA LYS A 47 7.94 2.07 1.87
C LYS A 47 7.91 1.21 0.63
N ILE A 48 7.27 1.69 -0.43
CA ILE A 48 7.19 1.00 -1.72
C ILE A 48 7.94 1.85 -2.73
N GLY A 49 8.97 1.26 -3.35
CA GLY A 49 9.92 1.88 -4.28
C GLY A 49 10.27 3.35 -4.05
N GLY A 50 10.65 3.67 -2.80
CA GLY A 50 11.15 4.98 -2.40
C GLY A 50 10.11 5.95 -1.85
N VAL A 51 8.81 5.65 -1.99
CA VAL A 51 7.72 6.49 -1.47
C VAL A 51 7.24 5.93 -0.13
N ASN A 52 7.08 6.83 0.85
CA ASN A 52 6.47 6.51 2.13
C ASN A 52 4.96 6.55 1.98
N ILE A 53 4.32 5.42 2.25
CA ILE A 53 2.87 5.24 2.16
C ILE A 53 2.38 4.93 3.57
N VAL A 54 1.23 5.48 3.92
CA VAL A 54 0.54 5.14 5.15
C VAL A 54 -0.74 4.41 4.78
N CYS A 55 -0.88 3.18 5.23
CA CYS A 55 -2.10 2.41 5.09
C CYS A 55 -2.82 2.34 6.44
N SER A 56 -4.14 2.42 6.40
CA SER A 56 -5.02 2.40 7.56
C SER A 56 -6.11 1.36 7.34
N LEU A 57 -6.06 0.27 8.10
CA LEU A 57 -7.15 -0.69 8.12
C LEU A 57 -8.18 -0.20 9.13
N SER A 58 -9.42 0.00 8.69
CA SER A 58 -10.47 0.64 9.47
C SER A 58 -11.81 -0.05 9.25
N ARG A 59 -12.70 0.03 10.23
CA ARG A 59 -14.09 -0.40 10.10
C ARG A 59 -14.95 0.75 9.60
N LEU A 60 -15.45 0.64 8.38
CA LEU A 60 -16.20 1.70 7.70
C LEU A 60 -17.64 1.27 7.42
N GLY A 61 -18.01 0.01 7.68
CA GLY A 61 -19.29 -0.57 7.29
C GLY A 61 -19.24 -1.31 5.94
N PRO A 62 -20.16 -2.26 5.71
CA PRO A 62 -20.11 -3.16 4.54
C PRO A 62 -20.42 -2.48 3.21
N ASP A 63 -21.22 -1.39 3.23
CA ASP A 63 -21.65 -0.66 2.02
C ASP A 63 -20.67 0.44 1.59
N GLN A 64 -19.57 0.62 2.32
CA GLN A 64 -18.54 1.59 1.98
C GLN A 64 -17.48 0.98 1.05
N PRO A 65 -16.77 1.81 0.25
CA PRO A 65 -15.76 1.33 -0.69
C PRO A 65 -14.70 0.43 -0.04
N GLU A 66 -14.12 -0.49 -0.84
CA GLU A 66 -13.05 -1.40 -0.39
C GLU A 66 -11.82 -0.64 0.12
N SER A 67 -11.48 0.45 -0.57
CA SER A 67 -10.40 1.35 -0.24
C SER A 67 -10.66 2.75 -0.79
N PHE A 68 -9.96 3.73 -0.23
CA PHE A 68 -9.86 5.08 -0.78
C PHE A 68 -8.61 5.77 -0.24
N THR A 69 -8.20 6.85 -0.90
CA THR A 69 -7.08 7.67 -0.46
C THR A 69 -7.54 9.05 0.00
N GLU A 70 -7.20 9.42 1.23
CA GLU A 70 -7.48 10.75 1.76
C GLU A 70 -6.27 11.27 2.56
N GLY A 71 -5.85 12.51 2.32
CA GLY A 71 -4.71 13.11 3.02
C GLY A 71 -3.38 12.35 2.83
N GLY A 72 -3.27 11.56 1.76
CA GLY A 72 -2.13 10.67 1.49
C GLY A 72 -2.12 9.37 2.31
N VAL A 73 -3.21 9.08 3.03
CA VAL A 73 -3.40 7.80 3.71
C VAL A 73 -4.33 6.95 2.85
N ILE A 74 -3.89 5.72 2.59
CA ILE A 74 -4.72 4.69 1.97
C ILE A 74 -5.56 4.05 3.08
N PHE A 75 -6.87 4.22 3.03
CA PHE A 75 -7.81 3.54 3.92
C PHE A 75 -8.25 2.23 3.28
N ILE A 76 -8.30 1.17 4.07
CA ILE A 76 -8.73 -0.17 3.68
C ILE A 76 -9.90 -0.56 4.59
N ASN A 77 -11.04 -0.86 3.99
CA ASN A 77 -12.26 -1.22 4.70
C ASN A 77 -12.25 -2.70 5.11
N ARG A 78 -12.22 -2.95 6.42
CA ARG A 78 -12.23 -4.31 6.97
C ARG A 78 -13.63 -4.94 7.01
N ASP A 79 -14.67 -4.12 6.98
CA ASP A 79 -16.06 -4.61 7.03
C ASP A 79 -16.60 -4.95 5.64
N HIS A 80 -15.86 -4.61 4.58
CA HIS A 80 -16.27 -4.90 3.22
C HIS A 80 -16.40 -6.42 3.00
N PRO A 81 -17.45 -6.92 2.31
CA PRO A 81 -17.66 -8.35 2.09
C PRO A 81 -16.46 -9.05 1.43
N LEU A 82 -15.78 -8.38 0.47
CA LEU A 82 -14.59 -8.93 -0.17
C LEU A 82 -13.39 -9.05 0.79
N PHE A 83 -13.23 -8.12 1.74
CA PHE A 83 -12.21 -8.26 2.78
C PHE A 83 -12.49 -9.49 3.64
N SER A 84 -13.74 -9.67 4.08
CA SER A 84 -14.14 -10.82 4.90
C SER A 84 -13.98 -12.16 4.17
N ALA A 85 -14.26 -12.20 2.87
CA ALA A 85 -14.12 -13.41 2.05
C ALA A 85 -12.65 -13.80 1.86
N THR A 86 -11.78 -12.83 1.57
CA THR A 86 -10.34 -13.05 1.32
C THR A 86 -9.53 -13.26 2.59
N ALA A 87 -9.94 -12.68 3.73
CA ALA A 87 -9.20 -12.73 5.00
C ALA A 87 -9.07 -14.14 5.61
N ARG A 88 -9.82 -15.13 5.10
CA ARG A 88 -9.78 -16.53 5.58
C ARG A 88 -8.52 -17.27 5.16
N GLU A 89 -7.90 -16.85 4.06
CA GLU A 89 -6.70 -17.46 3.50
C GLU A 89 -5.58 -16.43 3.46
N PRO A 90 -4.42 -16.67 4.10
CA PRO A 90 -3.40 -15.65 4.30
C PRO A 90 -2.80 -15.13 2.98
N ASP A 91 -2.57 -16.02 2.02
CA ASP A 91 -2.00 -15.66 0.71
C ASP A 91 -2.99 -14.85 -0.12
N LEU A 92 -4.28 -15.25 -0.09
CA LEU A 92 -5.35 -14.50 -0.73
C LEU A 92 -5.55 -13.13 -0.08
N ALA A 93 -5.49 -13.04 1.24
CA ALA A 93 -5.55 -11.78 1.97
C ALA A 93 -4.36 -10.87 1.61
N ALA A 94 -3.15 -11.43 1.50
CA ALA A 94 -1.97 -10.69 1.07
C ALA A 94 -2.11 -10.16 -0.36
N PHE A 95 -2.59 -10.98 -1.29
CA PHE A 95 -2.89 -10.58 -2.67
C PHE A 95 -3.94 -9.47 -2.72
N TYR A 96 -5.04 -9.63 -1.97
CA TYR A 96 -6.13 -8.66 -1.92
C TYR A 96 -5.68 -7.31 -1.37
N LEU A 97 -4.90 -7.30 -0.27
CA LEU A 97 -4.31 -6.09 0.27
C LEU A 97 -3.34 -5.42 -0.71
N ALA A 98 -2.50 -6.22 -1.39
CA ALA A 98 -1.60 -5.69 -2.41
C ALA A 98 -2.39 -5.04 -3.56
N ARG A 99 -3.46 -5.68 -4.05
CA ARG A 99 -4.34 -5.14 -5.10
C ARG A 99 -4.92 -3.77 -4.71
N LEU A 100 -5.47 -3.65 -3.50
CA LEU A 100 -6.05 -2.39 -3.02
C LEU A 100 -4.99 -1.29 -2.91
N ILE A 101 -3.85 -1.59 -2.31
CA ILE A 101 -2.77 -0.61 -2.14
C ILE A 101 -2.25 -0.12 -3.50
N THR A 102 -2.01 -1.02 -4.45
CA THR A 102 -1.49 -0.64 -5.77
C THR A 102 -2.51 0.14 -6.59
N GLN A 103 -3.81 -0.21 -6.49
CA GLN A 103 -4.90 0.55 -7.11
C GLN A 103 -4.91 2.00 -6.63
N GLU A 104 -4.92 2.20 -5.31
CA GLU A 104 -4.97 3.51 -4.68
C GLU A 104 -3.73 4.36 -5.00
N LEU A 105 -2.55 3.74 -5.09
CA LEU A 105 -1.35 4.43 -5.55
C LEU A 105 -1.44 4.89 -7.00
N VAL A 106 -2.00 4.07 -7.89
CA VAL A 106 -2.19 4.45 -9.29
C VAL A 106 -3.20 5.59 -9.39
N LEU A 107 -4.32 5.53 -8.67
CA LEU A 107 -5.30 6.61 -8.63
C LEU A 107 -4.66 7.92 -8.13
N LEU A 108 -3.85 7.83 -7.06
CA LEU A 108 -3.12 8.98 -6.52
C LEU A 108 -2.09 9.55 -7.50
N ALA A 109 -1.48 8.70 -8.35
CA ALA A 109 -0.52 9.11 -9.37
C ALA A 109 -1.16 9.74 -10.62
N GLN A 110 -2.50 9.69 -10.76
CA GLN A 110 -3.27 10.32 -11.84
C GLN A 110 -2.68 10.03 -13.24
N PRO A 111 -2.76 8.78 -13.72
CA PRO A 111 -2.30 8.42 -15.06
C PRO A 111 -3.13 9.17 -16.12
N GLY A 112 -2.51 9.46 -17.26
CA GLY A 112 -3.16 10.23 -18.33
C GLY A 112 -4.29 9.48 -19.04
N ASN A 113 -4.38 8.16 -18.87
CA ASN A 113 -5.46 7.32 -19.42
C ASN A 113 -5.61 6.01 -18.64
N VAL A 114 -6.72 5.31 -18.88
CA VAL A 114 -7.10 4.06 -18.20
C VAL A 114 -6.14 2.90 -18.52
N ARG A 115 -5.64 2.79 -19.76
CA ARG A 115 -4.71 1.72 -20.16
C ARG A 115 -3.42 1.79 -19.34
N THR A 116 -2.85 2.98 -19.25
CA THR A 116 -1.67 3.28 -18.43
C THR A 116 -1.92 3.01 -16.95
N ALA A 117 -3.13 3.30 -16.44
CA ALA A 117 -3.49 2.99 -15.06
C ALA A 117 -3.36 1.48 -14.75
N TYR A 118 -3.98 0.64 -15.58
CA TYR A 118 -3.91 -0.81 -15.42
C TYR A 118 -2.49 -1.36 -15.62
N ASP A 119 -1.72 -0.82 -16.57
CA ASP A 119 -0.32 -1.21 -16.75
C ASP A 119 0.54 -0.90 -15.53
N TRP A 120 0.35 0.28 -14.94
CA TRP A 120 1.04 0.68 -13.73
C TRP A 120 0.63 -0.21 -12.55
N GLN A 121 -0.66 -0.48 -12.37
CA GLN A 121 -1.14 -1.35 -11.31
C GLN A 121 -0.57 -2.77 -11.45
N SER A 122 -0.59 -3.33 -12.67
CA SER A 122 -0.04 -4.66 -12.94
C SER A 122 1.44 -4.74 -12.58
N ARG A 123 2.25 -3.75 -12.97
CA ARG A 123 3.67 -3.69 -12.61
C ARG A 123 3.87 -3.63 -11.10
N LEU A 124 3.16 -2.74 -10.40
CA LEU A 124 3.25 -2.61 -8.95
C LEU A 124 2.83 -3.89 -8.21
N LEU A 125 1.82 -4.60 -8.73
CA LEU A 125 1.35 -5.85 -8.15
C LEU A 125 2.37 -6.98 -8.34
N THR A 126 2.98 -7.06 -9.52
CA THR A 126 4.12 -7.96 -9.79
C THR A 126 5.26 -7.70 -8.80
N ASP A 127 5.69 -6.45 -8.63
CA ASP A 127 6.76 -6.09 -7.68
C ASP A 127 6.38 -6.40 -6.21
N ALA A 128 5.10 -6.26 -5.86
CA ALA A 128 4.64 -6.49 -4.50
C ALA A 128 4.60 -7.97 -4.11
N ILE A 129 4.39 -8.86 -5.09
CA ILE A 129 4.09 -10.29 -4.89
C ILE A 129 5.24 -11.19 -5.34
N ILE A 130 5.79 -10.97 -6.54
CA ILE A 130 6.79 -11.86 -7.15
C ILE A 130 8.18 -11.58 -6.60
N ASP A 131 8.60 -10.31 -6.55
CA ASP A 131 9.96 -9.90 -6.12
C ASP A 131 10.30 -10.27 -4.66
N LYS A 132 9.31 -10.62 -3.83
CA LYS A 132 9.53 -11.11 -2.46
C LYS A 132 9.87 -12.60 -2.38
N ASN A 133 9.41 -13.41 -3.34
CA ASN A 133 9.60 -14.85 -3.32
C ASN A 133 10.93 -15.28 -3.96
N THR A 134 11.49 -14.47 -4.85
CA THR A 134 12.75 -14.80 -5.56
C THR A 134 14.01 -14.65 -4.70
N HIS A 135 13.93 -13.99 -3.54
CA HIS A 135 15.05 -13.85 -2.60
C HIS A 135 14.96 -14.78 -1.38
N ALA A 136 14.00 -15.71 -1.37
CA ALA A 136 13.78 -16.70 -0.31
C ALA A 136 14.11 -18.15 -0.74
N GLN A 137 14.68 -18.34 -1.94
CA GLN A 137 15.23 -19.61 -2.41
C GLN A 137 16.75 -19.54 -2.53
#